data_AF-A0A821K128-F1
#
_entry.id   AF-A0A821K128-F1
#
_cell.length_a   1.000
_cell.length_b   1.000
_cell.length_c   1.000
_cell.angle_alpha   90.00
_cell.angle_beta   90.00
_cell.angle_gamma   90.00
#
_symmetry.space_group_name_H-M   'P 1'
#
loop_
_entity.id
_entity.type
_entity.pdbx_description
1 polymer ?
#
loop_
_entity_poly.entity_id
_entity_poly.type
_entity_poly.pdbx_seq_one_letter_code
_entity_poly.pdbx_strand_id
1 'polypeptide(L)'
;MYKDSRFNNESIAYTQFLRTGFPPPFDITIKGMRDRTEALHKKINEKLIGTFKGIEEEKNIKINNNTEIPITIYTPINVNKDKLVIFFHGGGWTVNSRKTHQTIVNMLADATKSIWISVEYRLSPEYKFPIWLDDACEVTQQILINKINYGANENTKIGVAGDSAGALISASICHTIKNLDFQILISGQFDFFHKFPSRQEFNNPIFIISIDVLDWFTSNALRNEDDKNDSRFSILLNKSFNSLPTCLFIVAELDPLRDDSYNYQELLEKSGVKTKLVLIKGVIHPFFSNPGIFIKSCQQFKCKDPRLSDEARTYTMFISENFPAPANLTLQTMRERSANVHVKVNEKLIGTFKGIEEEQKIKIDENTEIPITIYTPVDVTKNKMVIFFHGGGWTLASRKTHQTIVNMLAEYLIITFI
;
A
#
# COMPACT_ATOMS: atom_id res chain seq x y z
N MET A 1 23.40 -0.61 12.34
CA MET A 1 22.24 -0.45 11.44
C MET A 1 22.52 -1.31 10.24
N TYR A 2 21.71 -2.32 9.96
CA TYR A 2 21.73 -2.95 8.65
C TYR A 2 21.31 -1.87 7.63
N LYS A 3 22.18 -1.58 6.67
CA LYS A 3 21.97 -0.56 5.63
C LYS A 3 21.99 -1.27 4.29
N ASP A 4 20.93 -1.98 3.95
CA ASP A 4 20.71 -2.35 2.57
C ASP A 4 20.20 -1.11 1.84
N SER A 5 20.98 -0.63 0.88
CA SER A 5 20.73 0.61 0.15
C SER A 5 19.44 0.57 -0.69
N ARG A 6 18.84 -0.61 -0.87
CA ARG A 6 17.59 -0.79 -1.61
C ARG A 6 16.36 -0.44 -0.78
N PHE A 7 16.46 -0.36 0.55
CA PHE A 7 15.33 0.03 1.39
C PHE A 7 14.78 1.38 0.96
N ASN A 8 13.48 1.44 0.69
CA ASN A 8 12.80 2.72 0.53
C ASN A 8 12.55 3.37 1.90
N ASN A 9 12.16 4.64 1.89
CA ASN A 9 11.91 5.40 3.12
C ASN A 9 10.81 4.77 4.00
N GLU A 10 9.82 4.11 3.43
CA GLU A 10 8.72 3.45 4.16
C GLU A 10 9.24 2.20 4.89
N SER A 11 10.11 1.40 4.27
CA SER A 11 10.78 0.27 4.93
C SER A 11 11.73 0.70 6.04
N ILE A 12 12.44 1.81 5.84
CA ILE A 12 13.28 2.40 6.91
C ILE A 12 12.40 2.83 8.08
N ALA A 13 11.29 3.51 7.83
CA ALA A 13 10.37 3.94 8.88
C ALA A 13 9.75 2.73 9.61
N TYR A 14 9.34 1.69 8.88
CA TYR A 14 8.78 0.48 9.47
C TYR A 14 9.79 -0.26 10.35
N THR A 15 11.01 -0.47 9.86
CA THR A 15 12.06 -1.13 10.67
C THR A 15 12.42 -0.31 11.90
N GLN A 16 12.45 1.02 11.83
CA GLN A 16 12.63 1.89 12.99
C GLN A 16 11.47 1.78 13.99
N PHE A 17 10.24 1.72 13.49
CA PHE A 17 9.04 1.56 14.31
C PHE A 17 9.09 0.25 15.12
N LEU A 18 9.57 -0.85 14.52
CA LEU A 18 9.70 -2.15 15.18
C LEU A 18 10.88 -2.26 16.16
N ARG A 19 11.90 -1.38 16.09
CA ARG A 19 13.04 -1.36 17.03
C ARG A 19 12.64 -1.02 18.48
N THR A 20 11.37 -0.76 18.74
CA THR A 20 10.80 -0.54 20.08
C THR A 20 10.51 -1.84 20.86
N GLY A 21 10.99 -3.01 20.41
CA GLY A 21 11.08 -4.23 21.25
C GLY A 21 10.22 -5.40 20.79
N PHE A 22 10.40 -5.88 19.56
CA PHE A 22 9.84 -7.15 19.06
C PHE A 22 10.76 -8.33 19.40
N PRO A 23 10.45 -9.15 20.42
CA PRO A 23 11.10 -10.43 20.58
C PRO A 23 10.69 -11.34 19.40
N PRO A 24 11.55 -12.29 19.01
CA PRO A 24 11.19 -13.35 18.08
C PRO A 24 9.83 -14.01 18.41
N PRO A 25 9.08 -14.48 17.39
CA PRO A 25 7.74 -15.04 17.61
C PRO A 25 7.73 -16.28 18.51
N PHE A 26 8.85 -17.01 18.59
CA PHE A 26 9.01 -18.19 19.43
C PHE A 26 9.33 -17.89 20.91
N ASP A 27 9.54 -16.62 21.28
CA ASP A 27 9.80 -16.21 22.68
C ASP A 27 8.52 -15.87 23.45
N ILE A 28 7.35 -15.93 22.80
CA ILE A 28 6.04 -15.63 23.39
C ILE A 28 5.00 -16.70 23.05
N THR A 29 3.92 -16.77 23.83
CA THR A 29 2.81 -17.70 23.55
C THR A 29 2.07 -17.32 22.27
N ILE A 30 1.40 -18.29 21.61
CA ILE A 30 0.57 -18.04 20.43
C ILE A 30 -0.46 -16.92 20.68
N LYS A 31 -1.14 -16.96 21.82
CA LYS A 31 -2.08 -15.91 22.23
C LYS A 31 -1.38 -14.56 22.34
N GLY A 32 -0.22 -14.50 23.00
CA GLY A 32 0.57 -13.27 23.11
C GLY A 32 0.99 -12.71 21.75
N MET A 33 1.34 -13.57 20.80
CA MET A 33 1.68 -13.16 19.44
C MET A 33 0.45 -12.62 18.69
N ARG A 34 -0.70 -13.29 18.78
CA ARG A 34 -1.97 -12.82 18.20
C ARG A 34 -2.34 -11.43 18.74
N ASP A 35 -2.45 -11.29 20.06
CA ASP A 35 -2.80 -10.03 20.73
C ASP A 35 -1.84 -8.89 20.28
N ARG A 36 -0.55 -9.19 20.18
CA ARG A 36 0.48 -8.23 19.77
C ARG A 36 0.36 -7.83 18.30
N THR A 37 0.19 -8.78 17.40
CA THR A 37 0.05 -8.49 15.96
C THR A 37 -1.21 -7.69 15.68
N GLU A 38 -2.32 -7.97 16.36
CA GLU A 38 -3.54 -7.17 16.24
C GLU A 38 -3.33 -5.73 16.73
N ALA A 39 -2.73 -5.56 17.92
CA ALA A 39 -2.41 -4.24 18.45
C ALA A 39 -1.47 -3.45 17.54
N LEU A 40 -0.50 -4.12 16.94
CA LEU A 40 0.45 -3.52 15.99
C LEU A 40 -0.26 -3.00 14.73
N HIS A 41 -1.04 -3.86 14.06
CA HIS A 41 -1.76 -3.47 12.84
C HIS A 41 -2.75 -2.34 13.13
N LYS A 42 -3.46 -2.41 14.27
CA LYS A 42 -4.37 -1.34 14.71
C LYS A 42 -3.63 0.00 14.85
N LYS A 43 -2.46 0.00 15.51
CA LYS A 43 -1.66 1.20 15.73
C LYS A 43 -1.09 1.76 14.42
N ILE A 44 -0.57 0.90 13.55
CA ILE A 44 0.01 1.32 12.27
C ILE A 44 -1.08 1.94 11.39
N ASN A 45 -2.25 1.30 11.33
CA ASN A 45 -3.31 1.68 10.41
C ASN A 45 -4.29 2.71 11.00
N GLU A 46 -4.09 3.19 12.23
CA GLU A 46 -5.04 4.03 12.97
C GLU A 46 -5.55 5.24 12.17
N LYS A 47 -4.66 5.89 11.40
CA LYS A 47 -4.97 7.10 10.61
C LYS A 47 -5.80 6.80 9.35
N LEU A 48 -5.88 5.55 8.96
CA LEU A 48 -6.63 5.08 7.79
C LEU A 48 -7.95 4.42 8.18
N ILE A 49 -8.17 4.13 9.47
CA ILE A 49 -9.44 3.60 9.96
C ILE A 49 -10.56 4.62 9.69
N GLY A 50 -11.70 4.14 9.19
CA GLY A 50 -12.87 4.99 8.89
C GLY A 50 -12.74 5.82 7.61
N THR A 51 -11.68 5.65 6.81
CA THR A 51 -11.53 6.34 5.52
C THR A 51 -12.34 5.71 4.39
N PHE A 52 -12.77 4.45 4.58
CA PHE A 52 -13.64 3.74 3.64
C PHE A 52 -15.01 4.39 3.61
N LYS A 53 -15.47 4.73 2.41
CA LYS A 53 -16.76 5.41 2.24
C LYS A 53 -17.92 4.46 1.90
N GLY A 54 -17.61 3.17 1.74
CA GLY A 54 -18.59 2.14 1.41
C GLY A 54 -19.32 1.56 2.61
N ILE A 55 -19.98 0.42 2.40
CA ILE A 55 -20.67 -0.37 3.40
C ILE A 55 -19.80 -1.56 3.78
N GLU A 56 -19.66 -1.80 5.08
CA GLU A 56 -19.06 -3.01 5.64
C GLU A 56 -20.17 -3.86 6.28
N GLU A 57 -20.34 -5.10 5.84
CA GLU A 57 -21.35 -6.03 6.38
C GLU A 57 -20.65 -7.29 6.91
N GLU A 58 -20.87 -7.62 8.19
CA GLU A 58 -20.40 -8.87 8.78
C GLU A 58 -21.46 -9.96 8.63
N LYS A 59 -21.05 -11.14 8.16
CA LYS A 59 -21.88 -12.35 8.05
C LYS A 59 -21.11 -13.58 8.50
N ASN A 60 -21.83 -14.65 8.81
CA ASN A 60 -21.26 -15.97 8.97
C ASN A 60 -21.69 -16.86 7.80
N ILE A 61 -20.75 -17.61 7.24
CA ILE A 61 -21.03 -18.70 6.30
C ILE A 61 -20.94 -20.01 7.06
N LYS A 62 -22.01 -20.82 6.98
CA LYS A 62 -21.98 -22.18 7.49
C LYS A 62 -21.29 -23.08 6.49
N ILE A 63 -20.21 -23.71 6.92
CA ILE A 63 -19.49 -24.74 6.17
C ILE A 63 -19.90 -26.14 6.68
N ASN A 64 -19.39 -27.19 6.05
CA ASN A 64 -19.63 -28.57 6.44
C ASN A 64 -19.30 -28.76 7.93
N ASN A 65 -20.08 -29.62 8.60
CA ASN A 65 -20.09 -29.79 10.06
C ASN A 65 -20.67 -28.61 10.87
N ASN A 66 -21.47 -27.74 10.24
CA ASN A 66 -22.13 -26.58 10.88
C ASN A 66 -21.16 -25.61 11.55
N THR A 67 -19.90 -25.58 11.12
CA THR A 67 -18.95 -24.56 11.58
C THR A 67 -19.31 -23.23 10.92
N GLU A 68 -19.35 -22.15 11.70
CA GLU A 68 -19.60 -20.81 11.19
C GLU A 68 -18.26 -20.10 10.95
N ILE A 69 -18.00 -19.73 9.70
CA ILE A 69 -16.83 -18.94 9.31
C ILE A 69 -17.26 -17.49 9.13
N PRO A 70 -16.76 -16.56 9.97
CA PRO A 70 -17.03 -15.15 9.81
C PRO A 70 -16.43 -14.59 8.52
N ILE A 71 -17.18 -13.70 7.88
CA ILE A 71 -16.72 -12.92 6.74
C ILE A 71 -17.08 -11.45 6.93
N THR A 72 -16.34 -10.57 6.25
CA THR A 72 -16.72 -9.15 6.10
C THR A 72 -16.80 -8.81 4.62
N ILE A 73 -17.95 -8.28 4.20
CA ILE A 73 -18.23 -7.84 2.84
C ILE A 73 -18.03 -6.33 2.76
N TYR A 74 -17.17 -5.89 1.85
CA TYR A 74 -16.83 -4.49 1.61
C TYR A 74 -17.41 -4.05 0.27
N THR A 75 -18.41 -3.17 0.31
CA THR A 75 -19.09 -2.64 -0.88
C THR A 75 -18.79 -1.15 -1.02
N PRO A 76 -17.91 -0.72 -1.94
CA PRO A 76 -17.54 0.68 -2.10
C PRO A 76 -18.68 1.53 -2.68
N ILE A 77 -18.61 2.85 -2.51
CA ILE A 77 -19.50 3.77 -3.26
C ILE A 77 -19.23 3.60 -4.76
N ASN A 78 -20.31 3.64 -5.57
CA ASN A 78 -20.27 3.42 -7.01
C ASN A 78 -19.68 2.06 -7.37
N VAL A 79 -20.08 1.01 -6.64
CA VAL A 79 -19.62 -0.36 -6.88
C VAL A 79 -19.93 -0.82 -8.30
N ASN A 80 -18.89 -1.28 -8.98
CA ASN A 80 -18.99 -2.14 -10.13
C ASN A 80 -19.24 -3.57 -9.65
N LYS A 81 -20.48 -4.05 -9.86
CA LYS A 81 -20.91 -5.39 -9.47
C LYS A 81 -20.35 -6.49 -10.37
N ASP A 82 -19.65 -6.17 -11.46
CA ASP A 82 -19.09 -7.17 -12.38
C ASP A 82 -17.84 -7.85 -11.84
N LYS A 83 -17.34 -7.43 -10.66
CA LYS A 83 -16.18 -8.02 -10.01
C LYS A 83 -16.42 -8.24 -8.53
N LEU A 84 -16.05 -9.42 -8.07
CA LEU A 84 -16.03 -9.80 -6.66
C LEU A 84 -14.71 -10.49 -6.34
N VAL A 85 -14.07 -10.11 -5.24
CA VAL A 85 -12.81 -10.69 -4.79
C VAL A 85 -12.98 -11.30 -3.41
N ILE A 86 -12.62 -12.57 -3.26
CA ILE A 86 -12.58 -13.26 -1.96
C ILE A 86 -11.14 -13.17 -1.45
N PHE A 87 -10.96 -12.54 -0.30
CA PHE A 87 -9.66 -12.22 0.27
C PHE A 87 -9.33 -13.08 1.50
N PHE A 88 -8.13 -13.66 1.50
CA PHE A 88 -7.58 -14.45 2.60
C PHE A 88 -6.36 -13.72 3.16
N HIS A 89 -6.39 -13.41 4.45
CA HIS A 89 -5.32 -12.67 5.11
C HIS A 89 -4.04 -13.51 5.27
N GLY A 90 -2.88 -12.85 5.26
CA GLY A 90 -1.61 -13.45 5.67
C GLY A 90 -1.46 -13.59 7.19
N GLY A 91 -0.30 -14.10 7.64
CA GLY A 91 -0.03 -14.36 9.06
C GLY A 91 0.45 -15.78 9.38
N GLY A 92 1.04 -16.47 8.40
CA GLY A 92 1.61 -17.81 8.58
C GLY A 92 0.62 -18.82 9.18
N TRP A 93 -0.65 -18.70 8.79
CA TRP A 93 -1.80 -19.50 9.30
C TRP A 93 -2.02 -19.45 10.81
N THR A 94 -1.24 -18.65 11.54
CA THR A 94 -1.13 -18.71 13.01
C THR A 94 -1.61 -17.43 13.67
N VAL A 95 -1.40 -16.29 13.02
CA VAL A 95 -1.71 -14.95 13.53
C VAL A 95 -2.51 -14.14 12.51
N ASN A 96 -2.86 -12.91 12.88
CA ASN A 96 -3.71 -11.99 12.12
C ASN A 96 -5.16 -12.47 12.00
N SER A 97 -5.99 -11.64 11.38
CA SER A 97 -7.43 -11.82 11.22
C SER A 97 -7.94 -10.91 10.10
N ARG A 98 -9.22 -11.06 9.70
CA ARG A 98 -9.90 -10.11 8.79
C ARG A 98 -9.78 -8.67 9.28
N LYS A 99 -9.74 -8.45 10.59
CA LYS A 99 -9.63 -7.11 11.22
C LYS A 99 -8.26 -6.49 11.01
N THR A 100 -7.19 -7.28 11.12
CA THR A 100 -5.83 -6.78 10.85
C THR A 100 -5.64 -6.31 9.40
N HIS A 101 -6.41 -6.88 8.46
CA HIS A 101 -6.36 -6.57 7.02
C HIS A 101 -7.49 -5.66 6.56
N GLN A 102 -8.42 -5.26 7.44
CA GLN A 102 -9.58 -4.44 7.10
C GLN A 102 -9.19 -3.17 6.33
N THR A 103 -8.15 -2.46 6.79
CA THR A 103 -7.71 -1.22 6.15
C THR A 103 -7.24 -1.41 4.71
N ILE A 104 -6.43 -2.44 4.43
CA ILE A 104 -5.94 -2.66 3.07
C ILE A 104 -7.06 -3.14 2.15
N VAL A 105 -7.96 -4.01 2.64
CA VAL A 105 -9.10 -4.49 1.85
C VAL A 105 -10.07 -3.35 1.53
N ASN A 106 -10.31 -2.45 2.48
CA ASN A 106 -11.05 -1.20 2.25
C ASN A 106 -10.43 -0.35 1.13
N MET A 107 -9.10 -0.15 1.19
CA MET A 107 -8.38 0.61 0.17
C MET A 107 -8.50 -0.04 -1.22
N LEU A 108 -8.44 -1.38 -1.29
CA LEU A 108 -8.58 -2.13 -2.54
C LEU A 108 -9.99 -2.06 -3.08
N ALA A 109 -11.02 -2.25 -2.25
CA ALA A 109 -12.42 -2.09 -2.62
C ALA A 109 -12.67 -0.70 -3.20
N ASP A 110 -12.18 0.36 -2.53
CA ASP A 110 -12.32 1.73 -3.01
C ASP A 110 -11.56 2.01 -4.31
N ALA A 111 -10.36 1.46 -4.47
CA ALA A 111 -9.52 1.68 -5.65
C ALA A 111 -10.03 0.93 -6.88
N THR A 112 -10.53 -0.29 -6.70
CA THR A 112 -11.02 -1.17 -7.78
C THR A 112 -12.48 -0.94 -8.10
N LYS A 113 -13.22 -0.29 -7.18
CA LYS A 113 -14.67 -0.16 -7.22
C LYS A 113 -15.37 -1.51 -7.32
N SER A 114 -14.80 -2.57 -6.77
CA SER A 114 -15.40 -3.91 -6.76
C SER A 114 -15.79 -4.35 -5.35
N ILE A 115 -16.56 -5.43 -5.26
CA ILE A 115 -16.90 -6.06 -3.99
C ILE A 115 -15.69 -6.86 -3.51
N TRP A 116 -15.35 -6.74 -2.22
CA TRP A 116 -14.32 -7.55 -1.58
C TRP A 116 -14.93 -8.29 -0.38
N ILE A 117 -14.56 -9.55 -0.17
CA ILE A 117 -15.03 -10.36 0.96
C ILE A 117 -13.82 -10.91 1.70
N SER A 118 -13.54 -10.42 2.90
CA SER A 118 -12.48 -10.99 3.75
C SER A 118 -13.00 -12.18 4.54
N VAL A 119 -12.24 -13.28 4.56
CA VAL A 119 -12.59 -14.53 5.24
C VAL A 119 -11.76 -14.73 6.51
N GLU A 120 -12.42 -15.08 7.62
CA GLU A 120 -11.80 -15.42 8.91
C GLU A 120 -11.65 -16.95 9.05
N TYR A 121 -10.73 -17.54 8.29
CA TYR A 121 -10.46 -18.97 8.38
C TYR A 121 -9.84 -19.35 9.74
N ARG A 122 -10.06 -20.57 10.21
CA ARG A 122 -9.52 -21.01 11.51
C ARG A 122 -8.00 -21.06 11.50
N LEU A 123 -7.35 -20.77 12.62
CA LEU A 123 -5.89 -20.64 12.69
C LEU A 123 -5.23 -21.84 13.37
N SER A 124 -3.99 -22.09 12.95
CA SER A 124 -3.04 -22.97 13.59
C SER A 124 -2.42 -22.33 14.84
N PRO A 125 -1.92 -23.12 15.82
CA PRO A 125 -1.84 -24.58 15.83
C PRO A 125 -3.11 -25.31 16.28
N GLU A 126 -4.17 -24.60 16.68
CA GLU A 126 -5.44 -25.21 17.12
C GLU A 126 -6.13 -25.95 15.97
N TYR A 127 -6.06 -25.38 14.77
CA TYR A 127 -6.59 -25.96 13.54
C TYR A 127 -5.46 -26.02 12.50
N LYS A 128 -4.82 -27.18 12.42
CA LYS A 128 -3.70 -27.46 11.51
C LYS A 128 -4.19 -27.81 10.11
N PHE A 129 -3.30 -27.79 9.12
CA PHE A 129 -3.58 -28.24 7.76
C PHE A 129 -4.22 -29.64 7.76
N PRO A 130 -5.24 -29.92 6.93
CA PRO A 130 -5.84 -29.04 5.93
C PRO A 130 -6.98 -28.16 6.45
N ILE A 131 -7.28 -28.10 7.76
CA ILE A 131 -8.52 -27.49 8.28
C ILE A 131 -8.71 -26.04 7.81
N TRP A 132 -7.69 -25.19 7.95
CA TRP A 132 -7.76 -23.79 7.52
C TRP A 132 -7.91 -23.61 6.00
N LEU A 133 -7.43 -24.57 5.22
CA LEU A 133 -7.59 -24.57 3.76
C LEU A 133 -8.98 -25.07 3.38
N ASP A 134 -9.48 -26.10 4.06
CA ASP A 134 -10.81 -26.65 3.86
C ASP A 134 -11.86 -25.57 4.18
N ASP A 135 -11.70 -24.80 5.26
CA ASP A 135 -12.52 -23.62 5.58
C ASP A 135 -12.59 -22.65 4.39
N ALA A 136 -11.42 -22.29 3.86
CA ALA A 136 -11.30 -21.32 2.77
C ALA A 136 -11.90 -21.85 1.45
N CYS A 137 -11.73 -23.14 1.16
CA CYS A 137 -12.31 -23.80 0.00
C CYS A 137 -13.84 -23.84 0.08
N GLU A 138 -14.38 -24.25 1.22
CA GLU A 138 -15.83 -24.36 1.41
C GLU A 138 -16.52 -22.99 1.40
N VAL A 139 -15.93 -21.97 2.05
CA VAL A 139 -16.41 -20.59 1.94
C VAL A 139 -16.41 -20.11 0.49
N THR A 140 -15.33 -20.38 -0.25
CA THR A 140 -15.24 -19.99 -1.67
C THR A 140 -16.34 -20.64 -2.50
N GLN A 141 -16.58 -21.95 -2.31
CA GLN A 141 -17.65 -22.67 -3.01
C GLN A 141 -19.03 -22.09 -2.69
N GLN A 142 -19.31 -21.79 -1.41
CA GLN A 142 -20.57 -21.19 -0.98
C GLN A 142 -20.78 -19.80 -1.62
N ILE A 143 -19.73 -18.98 -1.71
CA ILE A 143 -19.79 -17.67 -2.37
C ILE A 143 -20.02 -17.83 -3.87
N LEU A 144 -19.34 -18.77 -4.54
CA LEU A 144 -19.53 -19.01 -5.98
C LEU A 144 -20.98 -19.42 -6.30
N ILE A 145 -21.56 -20.31 -5.50
CA ILE A 145 -22.94 -20.81 -5.67
C ILE A 145 -23.95 -19.69 -5.39
N ASN A 146 -23.72 -18.90 -4.34
CA ASN A 146 -24.69 -17.92 -3.84
C ASN A 146 -24.28 -16.46 -4.11
N LYS A 147 -23.48 -16.19 -5.15
CA LYS A 147 -22.82 -14.89 -5.38
C LYS A 147 -23.75 -13.67 -5.32
N ILE A 148 -25.01 -13.83 -5.76
CA ILE A 148 -26.03 -12.77 -5.73
C ILE A 148 -26.29 -12.28 -4.28
N ASN A 149 -26.26 -13.18 -3.30
CA ASN A 149 -26.44 -12.86 -1.87
C ASN A 149 -25.30 -12.01 -1.28
N TYR A 150 -24.20 -11.91 -2.01
CA TYR A 150 -23.02 -11.12 -1.66
C TYR A 150 -22.86 -9.87 -2.54
N GLY A 151 -23.93 -9.46 -3.25
CA GLY A 151 -23.97 -8.23 -4.03
C GLY A 151 -23.50 -8.36 -5.48
N ALA A 152 -23.08 -9.55 -5.91
CA ALA A 152 -22.73 -9.85 -7.29
C ALA A 152 -23.96 -9.92 -8.21
N ASN A 153 -23.73 -9.94 -9.52
CA ASN A 153 -24.69 -10.24 -10.58
C ASN A 153 -24.35 -11.58 -11.29
N GLU A 154 -25.20 -11.99 -12.24
CA GLU A 154 -25.04 -13.27 -12.96
C GLU A 154 -23.71 -13.37 -13.73
N ASN A 155 -23.24 -12.26 -14.30
CA ASN A 155 -22.03 -12.20 -15.13
C ASN A 155 -20.78 -11.79 -14.35
N THR A 156 -20.87 -11.69 -13.03
CA THR A 156 -19.77 -11.25 -12.18
C THR A 156 -18.58 -12.17 -12.30
N LYS A 157 -17.42 -11.56 -12.54
CA LYS A 157 -16.12 -12.19 -12.51
C LYS A 157 -15.64 -12.32 -11.08
N ILE A 158 -15.34 -13.54 -10.66
CA ILE A 158 -14.99 -13.87 -9.28
C ILE A 158 -13.52 -14.29 -9.24
N GLY A 159 -12.77 -13.69 -8.34
CA GLY A 159 -11.39 -14.08 -8.10
C GLY A 159 -11.08 -14.23 -6.62
N VAL A 160 -9.94 -14.86 -6.36
CA VAL A 160 -9.37 -15.00 -5.01
C VAL A 160 -8.12 -14.15 -4.88
N ALA A 161 -7.87 -13.64 -3.67
CA ALA A 161 -6.71 -12.82 -3.38
C ALA A 161 -6.19 -13.11 -1.98
N GLY A 162 -4.89 -12.94 -1.78
CA GLY A 162 -4.32 -13.02 -0.44
C GLY A 162 -2.84 -12.67 -0.42
N ASP A 163 -2.36 -12.34 0.77
CA ASP A 163 -0.96 -12.04 1.04
C ASP A 163 -0.29 -13.15 1.85
N SER A 164 0.99 -13.41 1.58
CA SER A 164 1.79 -14.37 2.34
C SER A 164 1.12 -15.76 2.42
N ALA A 165 0.79 -16.24 3.61
CA ALA A 165 -0.01 -17.45 3.83
C ALA A 165 -1.38 -17.45 3.09
N GLY A 166 -2.04 -16.29 3.00
CA GLY A 166 -3.28 -16.12 2.24
C GLY A 166 -3.10 -16.23 0.73
N ALA A 167 -1.91 -15.91 0.21
CA ALA A 167 -1.57 -16.14 -1.18
C ALA A 167 -1.47 -17.66 -1.48
N LEU A 168 -0.88 -18.45 -0.56
CA LEU A 168 -0.88 -19.91 -0.67
C LEU A 168 -2.32 -20.46 -0.70
N ILE A 169 -3.17 -20.02 0.23
CA ILE A 169 -4.59 -20.39 0.28
C ILE A 169 -5.27 -20.10 -1.07
N SER A 170 -5.08 -18.88 -1.59
CA SER A 170 -5.66 -18.45 -2.87
C SER A 170 -5.19 -19.31 -4.04
N ALA A 171 -3.88 -19.58 -4.13
CA ALA A 171 -3.33 -20.44 -5.18
C ALA A 171 -3.87 -21.88 -5.08
N SER A 172 -3.90 -22.46 -3.87
CA SER A 172 -4.41 -23.81 -3.64
C SER A 172 -5.89 -23.95 -3.99
N ILE A 173 -6.69 -22.92 -3.68
CA ILE A 173 -8.10 -22.85 -4.07
C ILE A 173 -8.24 -22.91 -5.59
N CYS A 174 -7.41 -22.20 -6.37
CA CYS A 174 -7.48 -22.27 -7.82
C CYS A 174 -7.15 -23.64 -8.42
N HIS A 175 -6.32 -24.44 -7.73
CA HIS A 175 -6.08 -25.83 -8.12
C HIS A 175 -7.27 -26.75 -7.80
N THR A 176 -7.97 -26.48 -6.69
CA THR A 176 -9.02 -27.33 -6.14
C THR A 176 -10.42 -27.00 -6.67
N ILE A 177 -10.71 -25.72 -6.90
CA ILE A 177 -12.03 -25.18 -7.23
C ILE A 177 -12.01 -24.58 -8.64
N LYS A 178 -13.00 -24.95 -9.46
CA LYS A 178 -13.18 -24.44 -10.82
C LYS A 178 -14.06 -23.18 -10.82
N ASN A 179 -14.13 -22.50 -11.97
CA ASN A 179 -14.95 -21.30 -12.20
C ASN A 179 -14.52 -20.04 -11.42
N LEU A 180 -13.23 -19.94 -11.09
CA LEU A 180 -12.60 -18.67 -10.74
C LEU A 180 -12.04 -18.02 -12.00
N ASP A 181 -12.18 -16.70 -12.13
CA ASP A 181 -11.76 -15.95 -13.31
C ASP A 181 -10.33 -15.39 -13.17
N PHE A 182 -9.91 -15.04 -11.95
CA PHE A 182 -8.59 -14.49 -11.67
C PHE A 182 -8.10 -14.81 -10.25
N GLN A 183 -6.79 -14.70 -10.04
CA GLN A 183 -6.14 -14.83 -8.74
C GLN A 183 -5.13 -13.69 -8.53
N ILE A 184 -5.07 -13.13 -7.32
CA ILE A 184 -4.13 -12.06 -6.94
C ILE A 184 -3.27 -12.55 -5.78
N LEU A 185 -1.98 -12.75 -6.05
CA LEU A 185 -1.05 -13.40 -5.13
C LEU A 185 0.00 -12.39 -4.67
N ILE A 186 -0.01 -12.05 -3.37
CA ILE A 186 0.90 -11.04 -2.81
C ILE A 186 1.97 -11.71 -1.95
N SER A 187 3.24 -11.66 -2.37
CA SER A 187 4.39 -12.19 -1.60
C SER A 187 4.16 -13.58 -1.00
N GLY A 188 3.66 -14.54 -1.78
CA GLY A 188 3.26 -15.86 -1.29
C GLY A 188 4.41 -16.86 -1.16
N GLN A 189 4.21 -17.86 -0.28
CA GLN A 189 5.02 -19.09 -0.25
C GLN A 189 4.28 -20.17 -1.03
N PHE A 190 4.91 -20.73 -2.06
CA PHE A 190 4.29 -21.75 -2.90
C PHE A 190 5.04 -23.08 -2.88
N ASP A 191 6.21 -23.09 -2.25
CA ASP A 191 7.06 -24.26 -2.15
C ASP A 191 7.76 -24.37 -0.80
N PHE A 192 7.96 -25.61 -0.37
CA PHE A 192 8.54 -25.98 0.91
C PHE A 192 9.75 -26.93 0.74
N PHE A 193 10.14 -27.26 -0.49
CA PHE A 193 11.29 -28.13 -0.77
C PHE A 193 12.47 -27.38 -1.38
N HIS A 194 12.26 -26.49 -2.36
CA HIS A 194 13.36 -25.80 -2.99
C HIS A 194 13.91 -24.70 -2.08
N LYS A 195 15.24 -24.59 -2.08
CA LYS A 195 15.97 -23.54 -1.37
C LYS A 195 16.27 -22.41 -2.34
N PHE A 196 15.31 -21.51 -2.52
CA PHE A 196 15.49 -20.39 -3.45
C PHE A 196 16.54 -19.37 -2.96
N PRO A 197 17.29 -18.71 -3.87
CA PRO A 197 18.31 -17.73 -3.50
C PRO A 197 17.82 -16.60 -2.60
N SER A 198 16.61 -16.08 -2.83
CA SER A 198 16.01 -15.02 -2.00
C SER A 198 15.92 -15.40 -0.53
N ARG A 199 15.73 -16.68 -0.21
CA ARG A 199 15.68 -17.16 1.19
C ARG A 199 16.97 -16.87 1.92
N GLN A 200 18.12 -17.09 1.28
CA GLN A 200 19.43 -16.80 1.85
C GLN A 200 19.76 -15.31 1.77
N GLU A 201 19.47 -14.66 0.65
CA GLU A 201 19.73 -13.22 0.43
C GLU A 201 19.08 -12.35 1.53
N PHE A 202 17.87 -12.72 1.94
CA PHE A 202 17.09 -11.96 2.92
C PHE A 202 16.92 -12.69 4.26
N ASN A 203 17.81 -13.64 4.59
CA ASN A 203 17.79 -14.31 5.90
C ASN A 203 18.34 -13.40 7.01
N ASN A 204 17.63 -12.33 7.32
CA ASN A 204 17.99 -11.39 8.37
C ASN A 204 16.74 -10.95 9.15
N PRO A 205 16.78 -10.86 10.49
CA PRO A 205 15.65 -10.41 11.29
C PRO A 205 15.07 -9.05 10.90
N ILE A 206 15.84 -8.18 10.24
CA ILE A 206 15.34 -6.87 9.76
C ILE A 206 14.23 -6.99 8.70
N PHE A 207 14.18 -8.11 7.97
CA PHE A 207 13.15 -8.40 6.98
C PHE A 207 11.90 -9.05 7.59
N ILE A 208 11.88 -9.24 8.93
CA ILE A 208 10.79 -9.76 9.77
C ILE A 208 10.50 -11.25 9.59
N ILE A 209 10.57 -11.77 8.37
CA ILE A 209 10.30 -13.18 8.06
C ILE A 209 11.58 -13.95 7.70
N SER A 210 12.56 -13.97 8.61
CA SER A 210 13.74 -14.84 8.47
C SER A 210 13.36 -16.32 8.33
N ILE A 211 14.30 -17.17 7.90
CA ILE A 211 14.05 -18.62 7.72
C ILE A 211 13.50 -19.26 9.01
N ASP A 212 14.09 -18.96 10.17
CA ASP A 212 13.61 -19.51 11.45
C ASP A 212 12.15 -19.13 11.77
N VAL A 213 11.73 -17.93 11.35
CA VAL A 213 10.34 -17.45 11.51
C VAL A 213 9.40 -18.19 10.57
N LEU A 214 9.83 -18.43 9.33
CA LEU A 214 9.07 -19.21 8.34
C LEU A 214 8.94 -20.68 8.78
N ASP A 215 10.00 -21.27 9.31
CA ASP A 215 10.01 -22.63 9.85
C ASP A 215 9.10 -22.73 11.07
N TRP A 216 9.12 -21.72 11.96
CA TRP A 216 8.21 -21.65 13.09
C TRP A 216 6.73 -21.62 12.66
N PHE A 217 6.36 -20.75 11.71
CA PHE A 217 5.00 -20.71 11.17
C PHE A 217 4.60 -22.03 10.50
N THR A 218 5.52 -22.63 9.74
CA THR A 218 5.29 -23.92 9.09
C THR A 218 5.03 -25.02 10.13
N SER A 219 5.86 -25.10 11.17
CA SER A 219 5.70 -26.12 12.23
C SER A 219 4.37 -26.01 12.98
N ASN A 220 3.85 -24.79 13.17
CA ASN A 220 2.52 -24.57 13.73
C ASN A 220 1.42 -25.07 12.81
N ALA A 221 1.57 -24.89 11.49
CA ALA A 221 0.55 -25.19 10.49
C ALA A 221 0.41 -26.69 10.17
N LEU A 222 1.48 -27.47 10.31
CA LEU A 222 1.50 -28.88 9.91
C LEU A 222 1.05 -29.83 11.02
N ARG A 223 0.28 -30.87 10.67
CA ARG A 223 0.00 -32.00 11.58
C ARG A 223 1.25 -32.85 11.77
N ASN A 224 1.96 -33.07 10.67
CA ASN A 224 3.22 -33.79 10.58
C ASN A 224 3.96 -33.37 9.30
N GLU A 225 5.21 -33.80 9.13
CA GLU A 225 6.04 -33.42 7.97
C GLU A 225 5.50 -33.94 6.62
N ASP A 226 4.70 -35.01 6.61
CA ASP A 226 4.14 -35.56 5.37
C ASP A 226 3.13 -34.60 4.71
N ASP A 227 2.52 -33.69 5.48
CA ASP A 227 1.65 -32.64 4.95
C ASP A 227 2.38 -31.75 3.92
N LYS A 228 3.72 -31.61 3.99
CA LYS A 228 4.49 -30.88 2.97
C LYS A 228 4.41 -31.53 1.59
N ASN A 229 4.18 -32.85 1.53
CA ASN A 229 4.05 -33.59 0.28
C ASN A 229 2.67 -33.43 -0.38
N ASP A 230 1.70 -32.81 0.30
CA ASP A 230 0.41 -32.49 -0.28
C ASP A 230 0.55 -31.29 -1.23
N SER A 231 0.11 -31.45 -2.49
CA SER A 231 0.25 -30.40 -3.51
C SER A 231 -0.62 -29.18 -3.26
N ARG A 232 -1.54 -29.24 -2.28
CA ARG A 232 -2.29 -28.09 -1.77
C ARG A 232 -1.47 -27.22 -0.82
N PHE A 233 -0.47 -27.79 -0.15
CA PHE A 233 0.47 -27.06 0.68
C PHE A 233 1.72 -26.67 -0.11
N SER A 234 2.27 -27.59 -0.91
CA SER A 234 3.40 -27.32 -1.82
C SER A 234 2.91 -27.27 -3.26
N ILE A 235 2.46 -26.08 -3.70
CA ILE A 235 1.83 -25.86 -5.00
C ILE A 235 2.69 -26.34 -6.17
N LEU A 236 4.01 -26.22 -6.05
CA LEU A 236 4.95 -26.65 -7.09
C LEU A 236 4.96 -28.17 -7.33
N LEU A 237 4.35 -28.97 -6.45
CA LEU A 237 4.15 -30.41 -6.66
C LEU A 237 2.95 -30.75 -7.56
N ASN A 238 2.11 -29.77 -7.92
CA ASN A 238 0.99 -30.04 -8.81
C ASN A 238 1.49 -30.48 -10.20
N LYS A 239 0.90 -31.57 -10.71
CA LYS A 239 1.29 -32.16 -12.00
C LYS A 239 0.87 -31.34 -13.21
N SER A 240 -0.05 -30.38 -13.02
CA SER A 240 -0.60 -29.56 -14.10
C SER A 240 -0.96 -28.19 -13.57
N PHE A 241 -0.67 -27.18 -14.36
CA PHE A 241 -1.07 -25.79 -14.13
C PHE A 241 -1.97 -25.27 -15.26
N ASN A 242 -2.44 -26.18 -16.13
CA ASN A 242 -3.30 -25.84 -17.25
C ASN A 242 -4.66 -25.36 -16.75
N SER A 243 -5.23 -24.37 -17.46
CA SER A 243 -6.56 -23.83 -17.19
C SER A 243 -6.73 -23.19 -15.80
N LEU A 244 -5.62 -22.81 -15.14
CA LEU A 244 -5.68 -21.95 -13.96
C LEU A 244 -6.08 -20.52 -14.36
N PRO A 245 -6.73 -19.77 -13.45
CA PRO A 245 -7.19 -18.42 -13.76
C PRO A 245 -6.05 -17.44 -13.96
N THR A 246 -6.35 -16.33 -14.66
CA THR A 246 -5.40 -15.23 -14.89
C THR A 246 -4.81 -14.77 -13.56
N CYS A 247 -3.48 -14.66 -13.47
CA CYS A 247 -2.79 -14.40 -12.22
C CYS A 247 -2.10 -13.03 -12.21
N LEU A 248 -2.32 -12.26 -11.15
CA LEU A 248 -1.54 -11.08 -10.82
C LEU A 248 -0.65 -11.40 -9.61
N PHE A 249 0.66 -11.31 -9.78
CA PHE A 249 1.64 -11.36 -8.71
C PHE A 249 2.02 -9.95 -8.27
N ILE A 250 1.98 -9.69 -6.96
CA ILE A 250 2.51 -8.48 -6.34
C ILE A 250 3.62 -8.92 -5.39
N VAL A 251 4.85 -8.50 -5.66
CA VAL A 251 6.04 -9.08 -5.01
C VAL A 251 6.87 -7.98 -4.35
N ALA A 252 7.23 -8.15 -3.08
CA ALA A 252 8.19 -7.29 -2.40
C ALA A 252 9.63 -7.59 -2.90
N GLU A 253 10.42 -6.54 -3.17
CA GLU A 253 11.81 -6.71 -3.64
C GLU A 253 12.73 -7.33 -2.59
N LEU A 254 12.51 -6.98 -1.32
CA LEU A 254 13.37 -7.36 -0.19
C LEU A 254 12.66 -8.40 0.68
N ASP A 255 12.44 -9.57 0.09
CA ASP A 255 11.56 -10.60 0.63
C ASP A 255 12.17 -12.00 0.44
N PRO A 256 12.36 -12.78 1.53
CA PRO A 256 12.73 -14.19 1.45
C PRO A 256 11.85 -15.01 0.50
N LEU A 257 10.57 -14.64 0.37
CA LEU A 257 9.57 -15.29 -0.48
C LEU A 257 9.49 -14.73 -1.91
N ARG A 258 10.40 -13.82 -2.30
CA ARG A 258 10.40 -13.23 -3.65
C ARG A 258 10.46 -14.30 -4.74
N ASP A 259 11.42 -15.22 -4.64
CA ASP A 259 11.68 -16.17 -5.71
C ASP A 259 10.60 -17.28 -5.78
N ASP A 260 9.85 -17.55 -4.70
CA ASP A 260 8.66 -18.40 -4.75
C ASP A 260 7.65 -17.89 -5.80
N SER A 261 7.41 -16.57 -5.81
CA SER A 261 6.49 -15.94 -6.76
C SER A 261 7.02 -15.99 -8.20
N TYR A 262 8.34 -15.83 -8.40
CA TYR A 262 8.96 -15.93 -9.73
C TYR A 262 8.84 -17.35 -10.30
N ASN A 263 9.14 -18.36 -9.50
CA ASN A 263 9.07 -19.75 -9.93
C ASN A 263 7.62 -20.16 -10.21
N TYR A 264 6.67 -19.75 -9.37
CA TYR A 264 5.26 -20.07 -9.63
C TYR A 264 4.73 -19.36 -10.88
N GLN A 265 5.08 -18.09 -11.10
CA GLN A 265 4.74 -17.37 -12.34
C GLN A 265 5.28 -18.09 -13.57
N GLU A 266 6.54 -18.52 -13.55
CA GLU A 266 7.16 -19.21 -14.68
C GLU A 266 6.43 -20.51 -15.04
N LEU A 267 5.98 -21.28 -14.03
CA LEU A 267 5.18 -22.49 -14.23
C LEU A 267 3.81 -22.19 -14.85
N LEU A 268 3.15 -21.11 -14.41
CA LEU A 268 1.89 -20.64 -14.99
C LEU A 268 2.06 -20.22 -16.45
N GLU A 269 3.09 -19.43 -16.75
CA GLU A 269 3.39 -18.95 -18.11
C GLU A 269 3.70 -20.09 -19.07
N LYS A 270 4.54 -21.05 -18.65
CA LYS A 270 4.84 -22.27 -19.42
C LYS A 270 3.60 -23.11 -19.70
N SER A 271 2.58 -23.01 -18.86
CA SER A 271 1.30 -23.71 -19.00
C SER A 271 0.24 -22.89 -19.75
N GLY A 272 0.62 -21.74 -20.32
CA GLY A 272 -0.25 -20.88 -21.12
C GLY A 272 -1.21 -20.00 -20.32
N VAL A 273 -1.03 -19.90 -19.00
CA VAL A 273 -1.85 -19.04 -18.14
C VAL A 273 -1.40 -17.58 -18.30
N LYS A 274 -2.36 -16.66 -18.46
CA LYS A 274 -2.06 -15.23 -18.50
C LYS A 274 -1.62 -14.74 -17.12
N THR A 275 -0.42 -14.21 -17.04
CA THR A 275 0.18 -13.69 -15.81
C THR A 275 0.56 -12.22 -15.95
N LYS A 276 0.69 -11.53 -14.81
CA LYS A 276 1.41 -10.27 -14.69
C LYS A 276 2.11 -10.24 -13.35
N LEU A 277 3.38 -9.88 -13.33
CA LEU A 277 4.13 -9.64 -12.09
C LEU A 277 4.44 -8.16 -11.90
N VAL A 278 4.21 -7.68 -10.69
CA VAL A 278 4.55 -6.32 -10.26
C VAL A 278 5.49 -6.41 -9.06
N LEU A 279 6.76 -6.08 -9.30
CA LEU A 279 7.77 -5.96 -8.25
C LEU A 279 7.67 -4.58 -7.60
N ILE A 280 7.42 -4.53 -6.30
CA ILE A 280 7.43 -3.31 -5.50
C ILE A 280 8.83 -3.12 -4.93
N LYS A 281 9.51 -2.07 -5.40
CA LYS A 281 10.91 -1.81 -5.04
C LYS A 281 11.05 -1.23 -3.64
N GLY A 282 12.07 -1.69 -2.93
CA GLY A 282 12.51 -1.23 -1.62
C GLY A 282 11.57 -1.53 -0.48
N VAL A 283 10.51 -2.33 -0.70
CA VAL A 283 9.62 -2.82 0.37
C VAL A 283 10.05 -4.19 0.89
N ILE A 284 9.76 -4.42 2.16
CA ILE A 284 9.92 -5.72 2.83
C ILE A 284 8.60 -6.48 2.90
N HIS A 285 8.64 -7.78 3.20
CA HIS A 285 7.48 -8.68 3.18
C HIS A 285 6.17 -8.14 3.77
N PRO A 286 6.11 -7.60 5.01
CA PRO A 286 4.85 -7.17 5.63
C PRO A 286 4.29 -5.85 5.07
N PHE A 287 4.80 -5.31 3.96
CA PHE A 287 4.39 -3.98 3.47
C PHE A 287 2.89 -3.90 3.19
N PHE A 288 2.31 -4.96 2.65
CA PHE A 288 0.93 -4.97 2.17
C PHE A 288 -0.09 -4.84 3.30
N SER A 289 0.13 -5.56 4.42
CA SER A 289 -0.77 -5.53 5.59
C SER A 289 -0.58 -4.27 6.45
N ASN A 290 0.45 -3.46 6.17
CA ASN A 290 0.81 -2.27 6.95
C ASN A 290 0.68 -0.96 6.13
N PRO A 291 -0.47 -0.71 5.46
CA PRO A 291 -0.62 0.44 4.58
C PRO A 291 -0.50 1.78 5.30
N GLY A 292 -0.68 1.86 6.62
CA GLY A 292 -0.50 3.11 7.38
C GLY A 292 0.94 3.63 7.41
N ILE A 293 1.93 2.76 7.19
CA ILE A 293 3.34 3.14 6.99
C ILE A 293 3.71 3.07 5.50
N PHE A 294 3.21 2.06 4.78
CA PHE A 294 3.50 1.84 3.36
C PHE A 294 2.45 2.47 2.43
N ILE A 295 1.99 3.69 2.74
CA ILE A 295 0.86 4.33 2.04
C ILE A 295 1.15 4.42 0.54
N LYS A 296 2.35 4.87 0.14
CA LYS A 296 2.67 5.07 -1.28
C LYS A 296 2.84 3.75 -1.98
N SER A 297 3.57 2.81 -1.38
CA SER A 297 3.78 1.48 -1.93
C SER A 297 2.44 0.74 -2.14
N CYS A 298 1.48 0.88 -1.22
CA CYS A 298 0.14 0.31 -1.37
C CYS A 298 -0.76 1.11 -2.33
N GLN A 299 -0.48 2.39 -2.58
CA GLN A 299 -1.25 3.24 -3.51
C GLN A 299 -0.71 3.29 -4.94
N GLN A 300 0.40 2.62 -5.27
CA GLN A 300 0.89 2.54 -6.66
C GLN A 300 -0.17 1.98 -7.64
N PHE A 301 -1.21 1.34 -7.13
CA PHE A 301 -2.35 0.79 -7.89
C PHE A 301 -3.53 1.77 -8.03
N LYS A 302 -3.52 2.95 -7.39
CA LYS A 302 -4.54 3.99 -7.64
C LYS A 302 -4.33 4.57 -9.04
N CYS A 303 -5.42 4.61 -9.79
CA CYS A 303 -5.51 5.12 -11.16
C CYS A 303 -4.65 6.38 -11.39
N LYS A 304 -3.76 6.31 -12.39
CA LYS A 304 -2.91 7.41 -12.85
C LYS A 304 -3.83 8.47 -13.49
N ASP A 305 -3.99 9.66 -12.89
CA ASP A 305 -4.67 10.76 -13.58
C ASP A 305 -3.82 11.19 -14.78
N PRO A 306 -4.27 10.97 -16.03
CA PRO A 306 -3.46 11.21 -17.21
C PRO A 306 -3.24 12.70 -17.50
N ARG A 307 -3.89 13.62 -16.77
CA ARG A 307 -3.78 15.07 -16.97
C ARG A 307 -2.58 15.70 -16.28
N LEU A 308 -1.97 15.02 -15.33
CA LEU A 308 -0.77 15.51 -14.65
C LEU A 308 0.48 15.16 -15.48
N SER A 309 1.46 16.05 -15.57
CA SER A 309 2.77 15.73 -16.13
C SER A 309 3.62 14.94 -15.11
N ASP A 310 4.73 14.33 -15.53
CA ASP A 310 5.65 13.63 -14.64
C ASP A 310 6.30 14.56 -13.61
N GLU A 311 6.52 15.81 -14.00
CA GLU A 311 7.05 16.87 -13.15
C GLU A 311 6.01 17.29 -12.10
N ALA A 312 4.74 17.43 -12.49
CA ALA A 312 3.65 17.74 -11.57
C ALA A 312 3.38 16.62 -10.56
N ARG A 313 3.56 15.37 -10.99
CA ARG A 313 3.55 14.19 -10.11
C ARG A 313 4.70 14.24 -9.10
N THR A 314 5.92 14.47 -9.59
CA THR A 314 7.13 14.55 -8.76
C THR A 314 7.02 15.67 -7.73
N TYR A 315 6.50 16.83 -8.14
CA TYR A 315 6.26 17.95 -7.23
C TYR A 315 5.23 17.61 -6.15
N THR A 316 4.09 17.03 -6.52
CA THR A 316 3.03 16.65 -5.58
C THR A 316 3.53 15.60 -4.57
N MET A 317 4.33 14.64 -5.04
CA MET A 317 4.99 13.64 -4.20
C MET A 317 5.99 14.29 -3.24
N PHE A 318 6.84 15.20 -3.73
CA PHE A 318 7.80 15.94 -2.90
C PHE A 318 7.11 16.71 -1.76
N ILE A 319 6.02 17.42 -2.07
CA ILE A 319 5.24 18.17 -1.08
C ILE A 319 4.61 17.24 -0.04
N SER A 320 3.94 16.17 -0.50
CA SER A 320 3.30 15.20 0.41
C SER A 320 4.30 14.45 1.29
N GLU A 321 5.53 14.22 0.81
CA GLU A 321 6.58 13.49 1.50
C GLU A 321 7.27 14.28 2.59
N ASN A 322 7.52 15.55 2.30
CA ASN A 322 8.32 16.39 3.16
C ASN A 322 7.44 17.26 4.08
N PHE A 323 6.15 17.39 3.77
CA PHE A 323 5.25 18.34 4.42
C PHE A 323 3.82 17.79 4.56
N PRO A 324 3.58 16.80 5.44
CA PRO A 324 2.25 16.24 5.67
C PRO A 324 1.26 17.28 6.23
N ALA A 325 -0.03 17.06 6.01
CA ALA A 325 -1.10 17.98 6.41
C ALA A 325 -1.00 18.36 7.90
N PRO A 326 -1.21 19.65 8.25
CA PRO A 326 -0.97 20.15 9.59
C PRO A 326 -2.06 19.67 10.55
N ALA A 327 -1.78 18.61 11.30
CA ALA A 327 -2.43 18.40 12.59
C ALA A 327 -1.58 19.10 13.66
N ASN A 328 -2.15 20.11 14.34
CA ASN A 328 -1.60 20.79 15.52
C ASN A 328 -0.46 21.83 15.32
N LEU A 329 -0.36 22.50 14.17
CA LEU A 329 0.60 23.61 13.99
C LEU A 329 -0.07 24.98 14.19
N THR A 330 0.68 25.92 14.79
CA THR A 330 0.25 27.33 14.84
C THR A 330 0.29 27.97 13.45
N LEU A 331 -0.52 29.01 13.23
CA LEU A 331 -0.56 29.70 11.93
C LEU A 331 0.80 30.26 11.50
N GLN A 332 1.57 30.77 12.46
CA GLN A 332 2.94 31.25 12.21
C GLN A 332 3.86 30.11 11.73
N THR A 333 3.82 28.96 12.39
CA THR A 333 4.60 27.78 11.98
C THR A 333 4.21 27.29 10.59
N MET A 334 2.92 27.36 10.25
CA MET A 334 2.44 27.01 8.91
C MET A 334 2.95 27.98 7.84
N ARG A 335 2.99 29.29 8.12
CA ARG A 335 3.55 30.32 7.22
C ARG A 335 5.04 30.14 7.00
N GLU A 336 5.82 29.92 8.06
CA GLU A 336 7.26 29.70 7.97
C GLU A 336 7.59 28.43 7.19
N ARG A 337 6.84 27.34 7.42
CA ARG A 337 6.96 26.11 6.64
C ARG A 337 6.65 26.33 5.17
N SER A 338 5.53 26.99 4.86
CA SER A 338 5.14 27.33 3.49
C SER A 338 6.24 28.13 2.78
N ALA A 339 6.80 29.16 3.42
CA ALA A 339 7.91 29.94 2.89
C ALA A 339 9.17 29.10 2.61
N ASN A 340 9.54 28.21 3.53
CA ASN A 340 10.72 27.35 3.36
C ASN A 340 10.55 26.32 2.23
N VAL A 341 9.34 25.79 2.03
CA VAL A 341 9.02 24.89 0.92
C VAL A 341 9.24 25.59 -0.41
N HIS A 342 8.64 26.77 -0.58
CA HIS A 342 8.75 27.53 -1.83
C HIS A 342 10.20 27.93 -2.12
N VAL A 343 10.97 28.30 -1.11
CA VAL A 343 12.41 28.59 -1.24
C VAL A 343 13.18 27.36 -1.70
N LYS A 344 12.96 26.21 -1.08
CA LYS A 344 13.69 24.97 -1.40
C LYS A 344 13.35 24.42 -2.77
N VAL A 345 12.07 24.44 -3.16
CA VAL A 345 11.62 23.99 -4.49
C VAL A 345 12.23 24.87 -5.58
N ASN A 346 12.32 26.17 -5.33
CA ASN A 346 12.81 27.14 -6.28
C ASN A 346 14.28 27.50 -6.09
N GLU A 347 15.05 26.77 -5.26
CA GLU A 347 16.39 27.19 -4.84
C GLU A 347 17.34 27.46 -6.02
N LYS A 348 17.18 26.70 -7.11
CA LYS A 348 17.96 26.84 -8.35
C LYS A 348 17.60 28.09 -9.18
N LEU A 349 16.48 28.72 -8.86
CA LEU A 349 15.94 29.93 -9.50
C LEU A 349 16.04 31.15 -8.56
N ILE A 350 16.50 30.98 -7.32
CA ILE A 350 16.74 32.10 -6.41
C ILE A 350 18.01 32.83 -6.87
N GLY A 351 17.93 34.16 -6.96
CA GLY A 351 19.06 35.00 -7.38
C GLY A 351 19.32 35.00 -8.90
N THR A 352 18.45 34.36 -9.70
CA THR A 352 18.57 34.42 -11.17
C THR A 352 17.98 35.68 -11.78
N PHE A 353 17.27 36.49 -10.99
CA PHE A 353 16.65 37.73 -11.43
C PHE A 353 17.72 38.74 -11.86
N LYS A 354 17.62 39.22 -13.10
CA LYS A 354 18.52 40.24 -13.65
C LYS A 354 17.88 41.63 -13.48
N GLY A 355 18.04 42.21 -12.29
CA GLY A 355 17.47 43.51 -11.94
C GLY A 355 17.83 43.99 -10.53
N ILE A 356 17.32 45.15 -10.15
CA ILE A 356 17.42 45.72 -8.80
C ILE A 356 16.18 45.32 -8.00
N GLU A 357 16.39 44.78 -6.80
CA GLU A 357 15.33 44.49 -5.82
C GLU A 357 15.46 45.47 -4.64
N GLU A 358 14.42 46.26 -4.39
CA GLU A 358 14.38 47.24 -3.29
C GLU A 358 13.21 46.95 -2.35
N GLU A 359 13.50 46.78 -1.06
CA GLU A 359 12.45 46.74 -0.05
C GLU A 359 12.10 48.15 0.42
N GLN A 360 10.81 48.48 0.39
CA GLN A 360 10.30 49.75 0.88
C GLN A 360 9.11 49.53 1.81
N LYS A 361 8.75 50.53 2.60
CA LYS A 361 7.52 50.54 3.39
C LYS A 361 6.65 51.69 2.95
N ILE A 362 5.40 51.40 2.61
CA ILE A 362 4.41 52.43 2.29
C ILE A 362 3.57 52.65 3.54
N LYS A 363 3.56 53.89 4.03
CA LYS A 363 2.68 54.32 5.11
C LYS A 363 1.26 54.51 4.57
N ILE A 364 0.29 53.82 5.15
CA ILE A 364 -1.12 53.87 4.72
C ILE A 364 -1.94 54.77 5.65
N ASP A 365 -1.61 54.78 6.94
CA ASP A 365 -2.16 55.69 7.95
C ASP A 365 -1.15 55.88 9.10
N GLU A 366 -1.55 56.58 10.17
CA GLU A 366 -0.66 56.91 11.29
C GLU A 366 -0.06 55.69 11.99
N ASN A 367 -0.72 54.52 11.94
CA ASN A 367 -0.35 53.32 12.68
C ASN A 367 0.00 52.12 11.77
N THR A 368 -0.17 52.24 10.46
CA THR A 368 -0.04 51.12 9.52
C THR A 368 0.98 51.40 8.42
N GLU A 369 2.03 50.57 8.37
CA GLU A 369 2.98 50.51 7.27
C GLU A 369 2.89 49.15 6.59
N ILE A 370 2.78 49.12 5.26
CA ILE A 370 2.83 47.89 4.47
C ILE A 370 4.21 47.77 3.82
N PRO A 371 4.93 46.66 4.06
CA PRO A 371 6.19 46.42 3.38
C PRO A 371 5.91 45.96 1.94
N ILE A 372 6.59 46.58 0.99
CA ILE A 372 6.57 46.24 -0.42
C ILE A 372 7.99 45.89 -0.88
N THR A 373 8.07 45.16 -2.00
CA THR A 373 9.34 44.92 -2.69
C THR A 373 9.16 45.36 -4.12
N ILE A 374 10.03 46.25 -4.58
CA ILE A 374 10.06 46.77 -5.93
C ILE A 374 11.12 46.01 -6.70
N TYR A 375 10.71 45.38 -7.79
CA TYR A 375 11.60 44.67 -8.70
C TYR A 375 11.76 45.51 -9.96
N THR A 376 12.98 45.94 -10.26
CA THR A 376 13.33 46.75 -11.42
C THR A 376 14.26 45.94 -12.32
N PRO A 377 13.74 45.29 -13.38
CA PRO A 377 14.56 44.49 -14.28
C PRO A 377 15.57 45.35 -15.06
N VAL A 378 16.67 44.73 -15.52
CA VAL A 378 17.64 45.38 -16.41
C VAL A 378 16.96 45.73 -17.75
N ASP A 379 17.28 46.90 -18.33
CA ASP A 379 16.81 47.39 -19.64
C ASP A 379 15.33 47.81 -19.78
N VAL A 380 14.68 48.26 -18.70
CA VAL A 380 13.26 48.72 -18.73
C VAL A 380 13.13 50.25 -18.76
N THR A 381 12.32 50.78 -19.68
CA THR A 381 11.90 52.20 -19.67
C THR A 381 10.89 52.48 -18.54
N LYS A 382 11.13 53.50 -17.71
CA LYS A 382 10.42 53.86 -16.46
C LYS A 382 8.90 54.20 -16.54
N ASN A 383 8.19 53.82 -17.60
CA ASN A 383 6.84 54.33 -17.85
C ASN A 383 5.70 53.34 -17.56
N LYS A 384 5.98 52.11 -17.08
CA LYS A 384 4.95 51.11 -16.76
C LYS A 384 5.25 50.41 -15.43
N MET A 385 4.22 50.26 -14.60
CA MET A 385 4.28 49.59 -13.29
C MET A 385 3.25 48.47 -13.25
N VAL A 386 3.66 47.29 -12.78
CA VAL A 386 2.76 46.18 -12.50
C VAL A 386 2.77 45.93 -11.00
N ILE A 387 1.60 45.98 -10.37
CA ILE A 387 1.44 45.67 -8.96
C ILE A 387 0.99 44.21 -8.84
N PHE A 388 1.82 43.38 -8.24
CA PHE A 388 1.50 41.97 -7.99
C PHE A 388 1.08 41.77 -6.54
N PHE A 389 -0.12 41.25 -6.34
CA PHE A 389 -0.60 40.79 -5.04
C PHE A 389 -0.44 39.28 -4.95
N HIS A 390 0.30 38.78 -3.96
CA HIS A 390 0.50 37.35 -3.81
C HIS A 390 -0.80 36.65 -3.36
N GLY A 391 -1.18 35.56 -4.04
CA GLY A 391 -2.26 34.66 -3.60
C GLY A 391 -1.78 33.58 -2.63
N GLY A 392 -2.68 32.81 -2.01
CA GLY A 392 -2.28 31.60 -1.26
C GLY A 392 -3.14 31.25 -0.05
N GLY A 393 -4.38 30.82 -0.31
CA GLY A 393 -5.27 30.27 0.71
C GLY A 393 -5.51 31.21 1.89
N TRP A 394 -5.56 32.52 1.62
CA TRP A 394 -5.85 33.62 2.56
C TRP A 394 -4.81 33.85 3.69
N THR A 395 -4.13 32.82 4.19
CA THR A 395 -3.31 32.95 5.41
C THR A 395 -1.91 32.36 5.34
N LEU A 396 -1.53 31.67 4.25
CA LEU A 396 -0.28 30.87 4.21
C LEU A 396 0.82 31.43 3.31
N ALA A 397 0.49 32.39 2.45
CA ALA A 397 1.44 33.03 1.56
C ALA A 397 2.14 34.23 2.19
N SER A 398 3.35 34.51 1.69
CA SER A 398 4.11 35.72 1.98
C SER A 398 4.87 36.17 0.72
N ARG A 399 5.52 37.34 0.78
CA ARG A 399 6.43 37.78 -0.29
C ARG A 399 7.45 36.70 -0.67
N LYS A 400 8.01 36.00 0.33
CA LYS A 400 9.01 34.96 0.15
C LYS A 400 8.50 33.72 -0.60
N THR A 401 7.21 33.38 -0.47
CA THR A 401 6.65 32.21 -1.19
C THR A 401 6.48 32.47 -2.69
N HIS A 402 6.36 33.74 -3.10
CA HIS A 402 6.08 34.11 -4.49
C HIS A 402 7.23 34.83 -5.19
N GLN A 403 8.35 35.07 -4.50
CA GLN A 403 9.50 35.80 -5.04
C GLN A 403 9.97 35.24 -6.39
N THR A 404 10.15 33.92 -6.50
CA THR A 404 10.61 33.30 -7.75
C THR A 404 9.65 33.51 -8.92
N ILE A 405 8.35 33.31 -8.72
CA ILE A 405 7.38 33.49 -9.81
C ILE A 405 7.21 34.97 -10.17
N VAL A 406 7.33 35.88 -9.20
CA VAL A 406 7.34 37.32 -9.45
C VAL A 406 8.57 37.73 -10.25
N ASN A 407 9.75 37.20 -9.92
CA ASN A 407 10.99 37.44 -10.68
C ASN A 407 10.86 36.95 -12.12
N MET A 408 10.34 35.73 -12.32
CA MET A 408 10.10 35.16 -13.65
C MET A 408 9.06 35.95 -14.44
N LEU A 409 7.95 36.36 -13.80
CA LEU A 409 6.92 37.19 -14.44
C LEU A 409 7.45 38.58 -14.79
N ALA A 410 8.26 39.19 -13.93
CA ALA A 410 8.90 40.47 -14.20
C ALA A 410 9.78 40.38 -15.45
N GLU A 411 10.61 39.35 -15.58
CA GLU A 411 11.43 39.11 -16.78
C GLU A 411 10.58 38.75 -18.02
N TYR A 412 9.53 37.94 -17.88
CA TYR A 412 8.74 37.43 -19.01
C TYR A 412 7.69 38.42 -19.55
N LEU A 413 7.04 39.20 -18.68
CA LEU A 413 6.08 40.24 -19.07
C LEU A 413 6.75 41.38 -19.84
N ILE A 414 8.03 41.63 -19.58
CA ILE A 414 8.87 42.56 -20.37
C ILE A 414 9.06 42.07 -21.81
N ILE A 415 9.22 40.76 -22.01
CA ILE A 415 9.48 40.18 -23.34
C ILE A 415 8.20 40.11 -24.18
N THR A 416 7.02 40.04 -23.55
CA THR A 416 5.76 39.66 -24.23
C THR A 416 4.73 40.78 -24.35
N PHE A 417 4.82 41.85 -23.53
CA PHE A 417 3.86 42.98 -23.54
C PHE A 417 4.50 44.38 -23.68
N ILE A 418 5.78 44.41 -24.08
CA ILE A 418 6.52 45.56 -24.61
C ILE A 418 6.88 45.22 -26.05
#